data_AF-A0A1B8THF5-F1
#
_entry.id   AF-A0A1B8THF5-F1
#
_cell.length_a   1.000
_cell.length_b   1.000
_cell.length_c   1.000
_cell.angle_alpha   90.00
_cell.angle_beta   90.00
_cell.angle_gamma   90.00
#
_symmetry.space_group_name_H-M   'P 1'
#
loop_
_entity.id
_entity.type
_entity.pdbx_description
1 polymer ?
#
loop_
_entity_poly.entity_id
_entity_poly.type
_entity_poly.pdbx_seq_one_letter_code
_entity_poly.pdbx_strand_id
1 'polypeptide(L)'
;MDREHANQTAARYYKHLRDFCDLQSQLKPFFAGTFIGEIIDAVSECVDEAESANTLCGFLPEGNTFDEQDWLTSQIRRDGQRKRFRSLQEIPEHLREHFGVDDQDFREYADQLRDECYDGYNLLLEQQSNIDEHFERQHLHEIYDYVDVEGLPLYAKDAICQVFEHMLVLWGKYEALARTLTKLVSLADDNDPDPDLTKAALFG
;
A
#
# COMPACT_ATOMS: atom_id res chain seq x y z
N MET A 1 -0.74 13.31 -14.91
CA MET A 1 -1.31 11.96 -15.01
C MET A 1 -2.74 12.10 -15.51
N ASP A 2 -3.16 11.31 -16.50
CA ASP A 2 -4.56 11.24 -16.94
C ASP A 2 -5.29 10.06 -16.27
N ARG A 3 -6.62 9.99 -16.44
CA ARG A 3 -7.46 8.97 -15.80
C ARG A 3 -7.13 7.55 -16.27
N GLU A 4 -6.78 7.38 -17.55
CA GLU A 4 -6.44 6.07 -18.09
C GLU A 4 -5.17 5.52 -17.43
N HIS A 5 -4.13 6.35 -17.33
CA HIS A 5 -2.91 6.01 -16.63
C HIS A 5 -3.16 5.72 -15.14
N ALA A 6 -4.01 6.51 -14.47
CA ALA A 6 -4.37 6.25 -13.08
C ALA A 6 -5.06 4.89 -12.89
N ASN A 7 -5.98 4.52 -13.80
CA ASN A 7 -6.62 3.21 -13.79
C ASN A 7 -5.65 2.07 -14.07
N GLN A 8 -4.65 2.26 -14.95
CA GLN A 8 -3.59 1.29 -15.16
C GLN A 8 -2.73 1.10 -13.90
N THR A 9 -2.43 2.18 -13.18
CA THR A 9 -1.70 2.13 -11.92
C THR A 9 -2.50 1.42 -10.82
N ALA A 10 -3.79 1.75 -10.65
CA ALA A 10 -4.67 1.05 -9.72
C ALA A 10 -4.77 -0.46 -10.05
N ALA A 11 -4.93 -0.81 -11.33
CA ALA A 11 -4.98 -2.21 -11.75
C ALA A 11 -3.68 -2.99 -11.43
N ARG A 12 -2.52 -2.33 -11.52
CA ARG A 12 -1.23 -2.92 -11.11
C ARG A 12 -1.17 -3.13 -9.59
N TYR A 13 -1.60 -2.14 -8.82
CA TYR A 13 -1.67 -2.25 -7.36
C TYR A 13 -2.55 -3.43 -6.93
N TYR A 14 -3.78 -3.53 -7.46
CA TYR A 14 -4.68 -4.64 -7.13
C TYR A 14 -4.18 -6.00 -7.60
N LYS A 15 -3.35 -6.05 -8.65
CA LYS A 15 -2.66 -7.27 -9.03
C LYS A 15 -1.64 -7.68 -7.96
N HIS A 16 -0.81 -6.74 -7.49
CA HIS A 16 0.13 -7.01 -6.41
C HIS A 16 -0.57 -7.40 -5.11
N LEU A 17 -1.69 -6.75 -4.78
CA LEU A 17 -2.51 -7.10 -3.62
C LEU A 17 -3.03 -8.53 -3.71
N ARG A 18 -3.51 -8.95 -4.90
CA ARG A 18 -3.93 -10.33 -5.12
C ARG A 18 -2.76 -11.31 -4.97
N ASP A 19 -1.62 -11.03 -5.59
CA ASP A 19 -0.42 -11.88 -5.48
C ASP A 19 0.03 -12.01 -4.01
N PHE A 20 -0.09 -10.92 -3.23
CA PHE A 20 0.17 -10.89 -1.79
C PHE A 20 -0.81 -11.79 -1.01
N CYS A 21 -2.12 -11.64 -1.20
CA CYS A 21 -3.13 -12.47 -0.54
C CYS A 21 -2.97 -13.96 -0.91
N ASP A 22 -2.66 -14.26 -2.18
CA ASP A 22 -2.42 -15.63 -2.63
C ASP A 22 -1.20 -16.25 -1.92
N LEU A 23 -0.11 -15.50 -1.75
CA LEU A 23 1.06 -15.94 -0.99
C LEU A 23 0.76 -16.09 0.51
N GLN A 24 0.03 -15.14 1.08
CA GLN A 24 -0.40 -15.20 2.48
C GLN A 24 -1.21 -16.46 2.75
N SER A 25 -2.15 -16.80 1.86
CA SER A 25 -2.99 -18.02 1.97
C SER A 25 -2.17 -19.31 1.91
N GLN A 26 -1.02 -19.29 1.22
CA GLN A 26 -0.09 -20.41 1.15
C GLN A 26 0.77 -20.50 2.42
N LEU A 27 1.27 -19.38 2.93
CA LEU A 27 2.21 -19.34 4.07
C LEU A 27 1.51 -19.49 5.42
N LYS A 28 0.37 -18.82 5.62
CA LYS A 28 -0.33 -18.75 6.92
C LYS A 28 -0.63 -20.12 7.55
N PRO A 29 -1.04 -21.17 6.80
CA PRO A 29 -1.24 -22.50 7.38
C PRO A 29 0.02 -23.13 7.98
N PHE A 30 1.21 -22.86 7.43
CA PHE A 30 2.47 -23.41 7.95
C PHE A 30 2.89 -22.77 9.27
N PHE A 31 2.49 -21.53 9.49
CA PHE A 31 2.87 -20.73 10.64
C PHE A 31 1.74 -20.52 11.65
N ALA A 32 0.63 -21.23 11.50
CA ALA A 32 -0.53 -21.12 12.37
C ALA A 32 -0.15 -21.40 13.84
N GLY A 33 -0.49 -20.47 14.74
CA GLY A 33 -0.18 -20.57 16.17
C GLY A 33 1.29 -20.33 16.52
N THR A 34 2.08 -19.77 15.59
CA THR A 34 3.47 -19.38 15.84
C THR A 34 3.61 -17.86 15.81
N PHE A 35 4.72 -17.35 16.36
CA PHE A 35 5.08 -15.94 16.26
C PHE A 35 5.22 -15.45 14.81
N ILE A 36 5.64 -16.31 13.87
CA ILE A 36 5.65 -15.97 12.44
C ILE A 36 4.22 -15.75 11.92
N GLY A 37 3.27 -16.55 12.40
CA GLY A 37 1.85 -16.40 12.06
C GLY A 37 1.28 -15.07 12.54
N GLU A 38 1.64 -14.64 13.75
CA GLU A 38 1.26 -13.32 14.28
C GLU A 38 1.85 -12.17 13.44
N ILE A 39 3.08 -12.32 12.92
CA ILE A 39 3.65 -11.34 11.98
C ILE A 39 2.91 -11.32 10.66
N ILE A 40 2.55 -12.48 10.11
CA ILE A 40 1.75 -12.54 8.88
C ILE A 40 0.44 -11.79 9.05
N ASP A 41 -0.20 -11.91 10.21
CA ASP A 41 -1.44 -11.20 10.53
C ASP A 41 -1.20 -9.68 10.63
N ALA A 42 -0.18 -9.25 11.37
CA ALA A 42 0.15 -7.82 11.51
C ALA A 42 0.57 -7.16 10.18
N VAL A 43 1.34 -7.87 9.34
CA VAL A 43 1.72 -7.38 7.99
C VAL A 43 0.48 -7.25 7.10
N SER A 44 -0.49 -8.16 7.22
CA SER A 44 -1.77 -8.07 6.51
C SER A 44 -2.53 -6.81 6.89
N GLU A 45 -2.62 -6.52 8.18
CA GLU A 45 -3.27 -5.30 8.69
C GLU A 45 -2.58 -4.05 8.13
N CYS A 46 -1.24 -4.03 8.10
CA CYS A 46 -0.49 -2.90 7.53
C CYS A 46 -0.79 -2.69 6.04
N VAL A 47 -0.90 -3.77 5.26
CA VAL A 47 -1.24 -3.69 3.82
C VAL A 47 -2.66 -3.18 3.61
N ASP A 48 -3.62 -3.66 4.40
CA ASP A 48 -5.03 -3.23 4.32
C ASP A 48 -5.18 -1.75 4.71
N GLU A 49 -4.46 -1.30 5.75
CA GLU A 49 -4.42 0.11 6.16
C GLU A 49 -3.76 0.99 5.09
N ALA A 50 -2.71 0.50 4.42
CA ALA A 50 -2.06 1.23 3.35
C ALA A 50 -2.91 1.32 2.07
N GLU A 51 -3.71 0.31 1.74
CA GLU A 51 -4.71 0.40 0.66
C GLU A 51 -5.72 1.52 0.96
N SER A 52 -6.25 1.52 2.18
CA SER A 52 -7.20 2.53 2.65
C SER A 52 -6.57 3.93 2.59
N ALA A 53 -5.33 4.06 3.04
CA ALA A 53 -4.58 5.31 3.01
C ALA A 53 -4.32 5.81 1.58
N ASN A 54 -3.95 4.92 0.66
CA ASN A 54 -3.79 5.27 -0.76
C ASN A 54 -5.11 5.72 -1.40
N THR A 55 -6.25 5.21 -0.95
CA THR A 55 -7.59 5.66 -1.37
C THR A 55 -7.88 7.06 -0.83
N LEU A 56 -7.60 7.32 0.46
CA LEU A 56 -7.76 8.64 1.08
C LEU A 56 -6.88 9.71 0.41
N CYS A 57 -5.68 9.34 -0.01
CA CYS A 57 -4.79 10.21 -0.79
C CYS A 57 -5.22 10.38 -2.27
N GLY A 58 -6.24 9.66 -2.72
CA GLY A 58 -6.74 9.68 -4.10
C GLY A 58 -5.83 8.99 -5.12
N PHE A 59 -4.89 8.13 -4.68
CA PHE A 59 -4.08 7.33 -5.61
C PHE A 59 -4.75 6.04 -6.02
N LEU A 60 -5.69 5.55 -5.21
CA LEU A 60 -6.63 4.48 -5.56
C LEU A 60 -8.06 5.02 -5.67
N PRO A 61 -8.89 4.40 -6.53
CA PRO A 61 -10.32 4.68 -6.56
C PRO A 61 -11.02 4.07 -5.33
N GLU A 62 -12.19 4.60 -4.96
CA GLU A 62 -13.04 3.99 -3.92
C GLU A 62 -13.61 2.63 -4.37
N GLY A 63 -13.75 2.43 -5.69
CA GLY A 63 -14.07 1.15 -6.32
C GLY A 63 -12.85 0.48 -6.94
N ASN A 64 -13.03 -0.17 -8.10
CA ASN A 64 -11.92 -0.81 -8.82
C ASN A 64 -11.24 0.11 -9.84
N THR A 65 -11.93 1.16 -10.28
CA THR A 65 -11.47 2.10 -11.31
C THR A 65 -12.02 3.48 -11.03
N PHE A 66 -11.24 4.51 -11.32
CA PHE A 66 -11.70 5.89 -11.33
C PHE A 66 -12.74 6.09 -12.42
N ASP A 67 -13.94 6.50 -12.03
CA ASP A 67 -14.87 7.17 -12.93
C ASP A 67 -14.48 8.65 -13.10
N GLU A 68 -15.33 9.46 -13.74
CA GLU A 68 -15.02 10.87 -13.96
C GLU A 68 -15.05 11.70 -12.67
N GLN A 69 -16.02 11.44 -11.79
CA GLN A 69 -16.20 12.16 -10.54
C GLN A 69 -15.10 11.80 -9.56
N ASP A 70 -14.87 10.49 -9.34
CA ASP A 70 -13.82 9.96 -8.47
C ASP A 70 -12.45 10.48 -8.90
N TRP A 71 -12.21 10.51 -10.22
CA TRP A 71 -10.98 11.06 -10.75
C TRP A 71 -10.81 12.54 -10.41
N LEU A 72 -11.85 13.35 -10.58
CA LEU A 72 -11.79 14.76 -10.25
C LEU A 72 -11.59 14.99 -8.74
N THR A 73 -12.32 14.26 -7.90
CA THR A 73 -12.14 14.24 -6.43
C THR A 73 -10.69 13.92 -6.07
N SER A 74 -10.10 12.90 -6.71
CA SER A 74 -8.70 12.52 -6.49
C SER A 74 -7.70 13.60 -6.91
N GLN A 75 -8.04 14.41 -7.93
CA GLN A 75 -7.22 15.55 -8.34
C GLN A 75 -7.31 16.69 -7.33
N ILE A 76 -8.49 16.91 -6.73
CA ILE A 76 -8.69 17.92 -5.68
C ILE A 76 -7.94 17.53 -4.40
N ARG A 77 -8.05 16.26 -3.97
CA ARG A 77 -7.31 15.68 -2.83
C ARG A 77 -5.82 15.99 -2.91
N ARG A 78 -5.22 15.76 -4.09
CA ARG A 78 -3.78 15.95 -4.34
C ARG A 78 -3.38 17.40 -4.66
N ASP A 79 -4.33 18.34 -4.77
CA ASP A 79 -4.06 19.77 -4.94
C ASP A 79 -3.85 20.45 -3.59
N GLY A 80 -2.91 19.95 -2.78
CA GLY A 80 -2.63 20.47 -1.44
C GLY A 80 -2.22 21.95 -1.43
N GLN A 81 -1.60 22.42 -2.52
CA GLN A 81 -1.19 23.82 -2.71
C GLN A 81 -2.31 24.73 -3.23
N ARG A 82 -3.52 24.22 -3.45
CA ARG A 82 -4.67 25.00 -3.97
C ARG A 82 -4.33 25.72 -5.28
N LYS A 83 -3.61 25.06 -6.19
CA LYS A 83 -3.16 25.66 -7.46
C LYS A 83 -4.20 25.56 -8.55
N ARG A 84 -5.02 24.50 -8.53
CA ARG A 84 -5.94 24.15 -9.63
C ARG A 84 -7.41 24.23 -9.28
N PHE A 85 -7.75 24.04 -8.01
CA PHE A 85 -9.14 23.89 -7.54
C PHE A 85 -9.43 24.84 -6.36
N ARG A 86 -9.48 26.13 -6.65
CA ARG A 86 -9.76 27.28 -5.80
C ARG A 86 -11.24 27.69 -5.77
N SER A 87 -11.99 27.40 -6.83
CA SER A 87 -13.41 27.75 -6.93
C SER A 87 -14.22 26.73 -7.73
N LEU A 88 -15.55 26.77 -7.57
CA LEU A 88 -16.47 25.87 -8.26
C LEU A 88 -16.45 26.10 -9.79
N GLN A 89 -16.00 27.28 -10.24
CA GLN A 89 -15.88 27.59 -11.66
C GLN A 89 -14.84 26.74 -12.38
N GLU A 90 -13.82 26.25 -11.65
CA GLU A 90 -12.75 25.39 -12.16
C GLU A 90 -13.21 23.93 -12.29
N ILE A 91 -14.37 23.58 -11.75
CA ILE A 91 -15.02 22.28 -11.90
C ILE A 91 -15.84 22.26 -13.20
N PRO A 92 -15.76 21.17 -14.00
CA PRO A 92 -16.61 20.99 -15.17
C PRO A 92 -18.09 21.14 -14.83
N GLU A 93 -18.84 21.87 -15.66
CA GLU A 93 -20.22 22.27 -15.37
C GLU A 93 -21.15 21.09 -15.05
N HIS A 94 -20.99 19.97 -15.75
CA HIS A 94 -21.79 18.76 -15.55
C HIS A 94 -21.49 18.01 -14.26
N LEU A 95 -20.41 18.36 -13.55
CA LEU A 95 -20.03 17.74 -12.28
C LEU A 95 -20.25 18.64 -11.07
N ARG A 96 -20.44 19.96 -11.26
CA ARG A 96 -20.49 20.94 -10.17
C ARG A 96 -21.48 20.60 -9.06
N GLU A 97 -22.61 20.00 -9.41
CA GLU A 97 -23.63 19.61 -8.43
C GLU A 97 -23.13 18.65 -7.34
N HIS A 98 -22.05 17.90 -7.63
CA HIS A 98 -21.43 16.99 -6.67
C HIS A 98 -20.44 17.66 -5.71
N PHE A 99 -20.07 18.92 -5.95
CA PHE A 99 -18.98 19.61 -5.26
C PHE A 99 -19.41 20.85 -4.47
N GLY A 100 -20.71 21.11 -4.35
CA GLY A 100 -21.26 22.21 -3.53
C GLY A 100 -22.29 23.08 -4.27
N VAL A 101 -22.99 23.93 -3.53
CA VAL A 101 -23.99 24.86 -4.10
C VAL A 101 -23.32 26.17 -4.51
N ASP A 102 -22.29 26.59 -3.78
CA ASP A 102 -21.52 27.79 -4.05
C ASP A 102 -20.00 27.59 -3.84
N ASP A 103 -19.25 28.69 -4.03
CA ASP A 103 -17.80 28.70 -3.86
C ASP A 103 -17.35 28.48 -2.42
N GLN A 104 -18.19 28.78 -1.42
CA GLN A 104 -17.85 28.53 -0.02
C GLN A 104 -17.97 27.05 0.29
N ASP A 105 -19.11 26.43 -0.05
CA ASP A 105 -19.34 24.99 0.10
C ASP A 105 -18.22 24.19 -0.57
N PHE A 106 -17.85 24.59 -1.79
CA PHE A 106 -16.77 23.96 -2.54
C PHE A 106 -15.42 24.03 -1.81
N ARG A 107 -15.09 25.18 -1.22
CA ARG A 107 -13.80 25.34 -0.50
C ARG A 107 -13.77 24.50 0.75
N GLU A 108 -14.86 24.46 1.51
CA GLU A 108 -14.97 23.62 2.71
C GLU A 108 -14.80 22.15 2.35
N TYR A 109 -15.50 21.68 1.31
CA TYR A 109 -15.37 20.32 0.80
C TYR A 109 -13.95 20.02 0.29
N ALA A 110 -13.38 20.88 -0.55
CA ALA A 110 -12.05 20.69 -1.11
C ALA A 110 -10.95 20.73 -0.03
N ASP A 111 -11.13 21.52 1.02
CA ASP A 111 -10.21 21.57 2.15
C ASP A 111 -10.28 20.29 2.98
N GLN A 112 -11.48 19.76 3.24
CA GLN A 112 -11.64 18.45 3.87
C GLN A 112 -10.92 17.34 3.09
N LEU A 113 -11.08 17.31 1.75
CA LEU A 113 -10.40 16.34 0.90
C LEU A 113 -8.87 16.42 0.99
N ARG A 114 -8.32 17.63 1.12
CA ARG A 114 -6.87 17.85 1.26
C ARG A 114 -6.37 17.41 2.63
N ASP A 115 -7.13 17.68 3.68
CA ASP A 115 -6.82 17.24 5.04
C ASP A 115 -6.84 15.70 5.13
N GLU A 116 -7.85 15.05 4.57
CA GLU A 116 -7.91 13.58 4.45
C GLU A 116 -6.71 13.02 3.66
N CYS A 117 -6.27 13.71 2.60
CA CYS A 117 -5.09 13.31 1.84
C CYS A 117 -3.80 13.42 2.67
N TYR A 118 -3.70 14.42 3.54
CA TYR A 118 -2.56 14.58 4.45
C TYR A 118 -2.55 13.49 5.53
N ASP A 119 -3.71 13.17 6.10
CA ASP A 119 -3.86 12.10 7.08
C ASP A 119 -3.53 10.73 6.48
N GLY A 120 -4.06 10.44 5.27
CA GLY A 120 -3.71 9.23 4.54
C GLY A 120 -2.21 9.13 4.25
N TYR A 121 -1.54 10.25 3.96
CA TYR A 121 -0.10 10.24 3.72
C TYR A 121 0.68 9.89 4.99
N ASN A 122 0.30 10.44 6.14
CA ASN A 122 0.93 10.10 7.42
C ASN A 122 0.69 8.63 7.78
N LEU A 123 -0.52 8.11 7.53
CA LEU A 123 -0.84 6.71 7.75
C LEU A 123 0.03 5.79 6.89
N LEU A 124 0.28 6.13 5.62
CA LEU A 124 1.21 5.35 4.76
C LEU A 124 2.63 5.30 5.32
N LEU A 125 3.13 6.40 5.85
CA LEU A 125 4.47 6.44 6.46
C LEU A 125 4.54 5.58 7.73
N GLU A 126 3.48 5.59 8.52
CA GLU A 126 3.35 4.71 9.70
C GLU A 126 3.37 3.23 9.27
N GLN A 127 2.58 2.85 8.26
CA GLN A 127 2.56 1.46 7.78
C GLN A 127 3.88 0.99 7.19
N GLN A 128 4.63 1.88 6.52
CA GLN A 128 5.98 1.55 6.05
C GLN A 128 6.91 1.28 7.23
N SER A 129 6.89 2.14 8.26
CA SER A 129 7.68 1.93 9.46
C SER A 129 7.30 0.66 10.23
N ASN A 130 6.00 0.34 10.31
CA ASN A 130 5.51 -0.86 10.98
C ASN A 130 5.96 -2.12 10.24
N ILE A 131 5.85 -2.15 8.91
CA ILE A 131 6.36 -3.24 8.07
C ILE A 131 7.87 -3.43 8.26
N ASP A 132 8.65 -2.35 8.25
CA ASP A 132 10.09 -2.40 8.46
C ASP A 132 10.41 -3.03 9.82
N GLU A 133 9.74 -2.58 10.88
CA GLU A 133 9.92 -3.11 12.22
C GLU A 133 9.54 -4.60 12.33
N HIS A 134 8.44 -5.02 11.70
CA HIS A 134 8.02 -6.43 11.71
C HIS A 134 9.04 -7.34 11.03
N PHE A 135 9.62 -6.92 9.91
CA PHE A 135 10.62 -7.71 9.19
C PHE A 135 12.03 -7.58 9.79
N GLU A 136 12.40 -6.46 10.41
CA GLU A 136 13.68 -6.32 11.12
C GLU A 136 13.72 -7.14 12.42
N ARG A 137 12.59 -7.26 13.12
CA ARG A 137 12.46 -8.09 14.32
C ARG A 137 12.53 -9.60 14.03
N GLN A 138 12.54 -10.00 12.76
CA GLN A 138 12.58 -11.40 12.38
C GLN A 138 13.50 -11.72 11.22
N HIS A 139 14.35 -12.69 11.49
CA HIS A 139 15.19 -13.31 10.49
C HIS A 139 14.78 -14.78 10.38
N LEU A 140 13.78 -15.07 9.54
CA LEU A 140 13.37 -16.45 9.25
C LEU A 140 14.58 -17.31 8.82
N HIS A 141 15.59 -16.68 8.21
CA HIS A 141 16.87 -17.30 7.88
C HIS A 141 17.69 -17.69 9.13
N GLU A 142 17.72 -16.86 10.17
CA GLU A 142 18.41 -17.18 11.42
C GLU A 142 17.74 -18.36 12.14
N ILE A 143 16.41 -18.46 12.12
CA ILE A 143 15.69 -19.61 12.68
C ILE A 143 16.15 -20.92 12.02
N TYR A 144 16.38 -20.88 10.71
CA TYR A 144 16.88 -22.04 9.97
C TYR A 144 18.31 -22.41 10.38
N ASP A 145 19.18 -21.43 10.62
CA ASP A 145 20.56 -21.68 11.06
C ASP A 145 20.63 -22.37 12.44
N TYR A 146 19.56 -22.28 13.24
CA TYR A 146 19.43 -22.97 14.53
C TYR A 146 18.75 -24.35 14.46
N VAL A 147 18.30 -24.81 13.29
CA VAL A 147 17.72 -26.14 13.14
C VAL A 147 18.83 -27.19 13.17
N ASP A 148 18.97 -27.87 14.31
CA ASP A 148 19.89 -28.99 14.45
C ASP A 148 19.41 -30.20 13.63
N VAL A 149 20.07 -30.41 12.50
CA VAL A 149 19.87 -31.58 11.63
C VAL A 149 20.96 -32.63 11.82
N GLU A 150 21.84 -32.49 12.83
CA GLU A 150 22.85 -33.49 13.13
C GLU A 150 22.20 -34.81 13.59
N GLY A 151 22.70 -35.93 13.07
CA GLY A 151 22.18 -37.27 13.39
C GLY A 151 20.96 -37.71 12.57
N LEU A 152 20.39 -36.84 11.71
CA LEU A 152 19.39 -37.26 10.74
C LEU A 152 20.04 -38.01 9.57
N PRO A 153 19.36 -39.03 8.98
CA PRO A 153 19.78 -39.62 7.73
C PRO A 153 19.93 -38.57 6.62
N LEU A 154 20.90 -38.74 5.72
CA LEU A 154 21.20 -37.78 4.66
C LEU A 154 19.96 -37.38 3.85
N TYR A 155 19.12 -38.34 3.46
CA TYR A 155 17.90 -38.07 2.71
C TYR A 155 16.88 -37.20 3.47
N ALA A 156 16.82 -37.33 4.80
CA ALA A 156 15.91 -36.55 5.64
C ALA A 156 16.43 -35.12 5.80
N LYS A 157 17.75 -34.97 5.96
CA LYS A 157 18.41 -33.66 5.95
C LYS A 157 18.17 -32.92 4.63
N ASP A 158 18.42 -33.56 3.49
CA ASP A 158 18.22 -32.96 2.17
C ASP A 158 16.76 -32.52 1.95
N ALA A 159 15.80 -33.36 2.34
CA ALA A 159 14.38 -33.02 2.23
C ALA A 159 13.99 -31.83 3.11
N ILE A 160 14.49 -31.76 4.35
CA ILE A 160 14.26 -30.62 5.25
C ILE A 160 14.84 -29.34 4.66
N CYS A 161 16.10 -29.37 4.21
CA CYS A 161 16.76 -28.22 3.59
C CYS A 161 15.95 -27.69 2.38
N GLN A 162 15.51 -28.58 1.49
CA GLN A 162 14.71 -28.17 0.31
C GLN A 162 13.38 -27.51 0.68
N VAL A 163 12.69 -28.01 1.71
CA VAL A 163 11.44 -27.40 2.19
C VAL A 163 11.71 -26.01 2.75
N PHE A 164 12.75 -25.85 3.56
CA PHE A 164 13.12 -24.54 4.13
C PHE A 164 13.57 -23.54 3.06
N GLU A 165 14.41 -23.95 2.11
CA GLU A 165 14.81 -23.11 0.97
C GLU A 165 13.59 -22.62 0.20
N HIS A 166 12.63 -23.50 -0.07
CA HIS A 166 11.38 -23.12 -0.73
C HIS A 166 10.56 -22.13 0.10
N MET A 167 10.42 -22.36 1.41
CA MET A 167 9.73 -21.44 2.31
C MET A 167 10.40 -20.06 2.38
N LEU A 168 11.74 -20.00 2.43
CA LEU A 168 12.50 -18.75 2.43
C LEU A 168 12.27 -17.95 1.14
N VAL A 169 12.20 -18.63 -0.02
CA VAL A 169 11.88 -17.98 -1.29
C VAL A 169 10.47 -17.41 -1.29
N LEU A 170 9.48 -18.15 -0.76
CA LEU A 170 8.11 -17.65 -0.66
C LEU A 170 7.99 -16.48 0.32
N TRP A 171 8.67 -16.57 1.46
CA TRP A 171 8.74 -15.51 2.47
C TRP A 171 9.36 -14.23 1.89
N GLY A 172 10.49 -14.32 1.19
CA GLY A 172 11.13 -13.16 0.57
C GLY A 172 10.23 -12.47 -0.47
N LYS A 173 9.41 -13.24 -1.22
CA LYS A 173 8.41 -12.67 -2.14
C LYS A 173 7.27 -11.99 -1.38
N TYR A 174 6.81 -12.60 -0.29
CA TYR A 174 5.77 -12.04 0.57
C TYR A 174 6.22 -10.69 1.17
N GLU A 175 7.43 -10.63 1.73
CA GLU A 175 8.04 -9.41 2.25
C GLU A 175 8.16 -8.32 1.17
N ALA A 176 8.70 -8.67 -0.01
CA ALA A 176 8.86 -7.71 -1.09
C ALA A 176 7.52 -7.10 -1.54
N LEU A 177 6.48 -7.93 -1.67
CA LEU A 177 5.14 -7.45 -2.04
C LEU A 177 4.53 -6.57 -0.93
N ALA A 178 4.65 -6.97 0.33
CA ALA A 178 4.15 -6.19 1.45
C ALA A 178 4.76 -4.78 1.49
N ARG A 179 6.09 -4.70 1.34
CA ARG A 179 6.83 -3.42 1.26
C ARG A 179 6.41 -2.59 0.05
N THR A 180 6.13 -3.21 -1.10
CA THR A 180 5.62 -2.48 -2.27
C THR A 180 4.22 -1.94 -2.04
N LEU A 181 3.33 -2.70 -1.38
CA LEU A 181 1.94 -2.34 -1.18
C LEU A 181 1.72 -1.26 -0.12
N THR A 182 2.67 -1.06 0.80
CA THR A 182 2.63 0.05 1.79
C THR A 182 3.23 1.36 1.30
N LYS A 183 3.86 1.35 0.12
CA LYS A 183 4.27 2.60 -0.54
C LYS A 183 3.07 3.37 -1.06
N LEU A 184 3.30 4.65 -1.36
CA LEU A 184 2.42 5.39 -2.25
C LEU A 184 2.31 4.68 -3.59
N VAL A 185 1.09 4.46 -4.05
CA VAL A 185 0.78 3.74 -5.30
C VAL A 185 1.47 4.36 -6.52
N SER A 186 1.62 5.69 -6.56
CA SER A 186 2.35 6.38 -7.63
C SER A 186 3.86 6.05 -7.66
N LEU A 187 4.37 5.45 -6.60
CA LEU A 187 5.78 5.14 -6.36
C LEU A 187 5.99 3.64 -6.12
N ALA A 188 4.96 2.81 -6.34
CA ALA A 188 5.04 1.36 -6.14
C ALA A 188 6.13 0.70 -7.03
N ASP A 189 6.40 1.30 -8.20
CA ASP A 189 7.45 0.88 -9.13
C ASP A 189 8.80 1.61 -8.89
N ASP A 190 8.85 2.64 -8.03
CA ASP A 190 10.08 3.38 -7.72
C ASP A 190 10.79 2.76 -6.50
N ASN A 191 12.08 2.46 -6.70
CA ASN A 191 12.88 1.78 -5.68
C ASN A 191 13.18 2.68 -4.47
N ASP A 192 13.09 4.01 -4.60
CA ASP A 192 13.39 4.95 -3.52
C ASP A 192 12.73 6.33 -3.76
N PRO A 193 11.43 6.46 -3.51
CA PRO A 193 10.79 7.76 -3.52
C PRO A 193 11.13 8.49 -2.22
N ASP A 194 11.95 9.53 -2.29
CA ASP A 194 12.19 10.44 -1.17
C ASP A 194 10.82 10.95 -0.63
N PRO A 195 10.44 10.57 0.60
CA PRO A 195 9.16 10.96 1.19
C PRO A 195 9.07 12.47 1.38
N ASP A 196 10.18 13.14 1.66
CA ASP A 196 10.19 14.60 1.84
C ASP A 196 9.97 15.32 0.51
N LEU A 197 10.52 14.81 -0.59
CA LEU A 197 10.25 15.34 -1.93
C LEU A 197 8.79 15.14 -2.33
N THR A 198 8.21 13.99 -2.01
CA THR A 198 6.81 13.69 -2.31
C THR A 198 5.88 14.57 -1.49
N LYS A 199 6.17 14.74 -0.20
CA LYS A 199 5.47 15.68 0.68
C LYS A 199 5.58 17.12 0.20
N ALA A 200 6.77 17.57 -0.20
CA ALA A 200 6.98 18.92 -0.73
C ALA A 200 6.25 19.14 -2.06
N ALA A 201 6.18 18.12 -2.91
CA ALA A 201 5.46 18.20 -4.18
C ALA A 201 3.93 18.32 -3.97
N LEU A 202 3.39 17.61 -2.98
CA LEU A 202 1.96 17.59 -2.67
C LEU A 202 1.51 18.79 -1.81
N PHE A 203 2.35 19.23 -0.86
CA PHE A 203 1.94 20.12 0.24
C PHE A 203 2.89 21.29 0.53
N GLY A 204 3.99 21.46 -0.23
CA GLY A 204 5.01 22.50 0.02
C GLY A 204 4.70 23.91 -0.47
#